data_AF-A0A9P9QV71-F1
#
_entry.id   AF-A0A9P9QV71-F1
#
_cell.length_a   1.000
_cell.length_b   1.000
_cell.length_c   1.000
_cell.angle_alpha   90.00
_cell.angle_beta   90.00
_cell.angle_gamma   90.00
#
_symmetry.space_group_name_H-M   'P 1'
#
loop_
_entity.id
_entity.type
_entity.pdbx_description
1 polymer ?
#
loop_
_entity_poly.entity_id
_entity_poly.type
_entity_poly.pdbx_seq_one_letter_code
_entity_poly.pdbx_strand_id
1 'polypeptide(L)'
;PIHCELYHSFRADKPYYEALSYAWGDTSDTVPISINGTWSSVAKNLFKALKHIRDDFIDIRLWVNTRCINQDNDTKKSEQVGQIRDIYSDAANTIV
;
A
#
# COMPACT_ATOMS: atom_id res chain seq x y z
N PRO A 1 1.52 16.13 -6.72
CA PRO A 1 2.43 15.02 -6.32
C PRO A 1 1.68 14.13 -5.32
N ILE A 2 2.02 12.84 -5.22
CA ILE A 2 1.43 11.96 -4.20
C ILE A 2 2.25 12.10 -2.92
N HIS A 3 1.56 12.43 -1.83
CA HIS A 3 2.11 12.53 -0.49
C HIS A 3 1.37 11.53 0.40
N CYS A 4 2.12 10.75 1.16
CA CYS A 4 1.60 9.71 2.02
C CYS A 4 2.31 9.76 3.37
N GLU A 5 1.64 9.25 4.40
CA GLU A 5 2.22 9.01 5.70
C GLU A 5 2.16 7.52 6.04
N LEU A 6 3.21 7.00 6.66
CA LEU A 6 3.20 5.63 7.17
C LEU A 6 2.47 5.61 8.50
N TYR A 7 1.43 4.79 8.58
CA TYR A 7 0.68 4.55 9.79
C TYR A 7 0.98 3.14 10.32
N HIS A 8 1.53 3.07 11.53
CA HIS A 8 1.79 1.81 12.22
C HIS A 8 0.67 1.54 13.22
N SER A 9 0.12 0.33 13.21
CA SER A 9 -0.89 -0.13 14.16
C SER A 9 -0.83 -1.65 14.31
N PHE A 10 -1.23 -2.16 15.46
CA PHE A 10 -1.41 -3.59 15.64
C PHE A 10 -2.75 -4.01 15.09
N ARG A 11 -2.79 -5.18 14.44
CA ARG A 11 -4.04 -5.78 13.97
C ARG A 11 -5.08 -5.93 15.11
N ALA A 12 -4.62 -6.22 16.33
CA ALA A 12 -5.47 -6.36 17.51
C ALA A 12 -6.27 -5.09 17.85
N ASP A 13 -5.78 -3.91 17.44
CA ASP A 13 -6.45 -2.63 17.64
C ASP A 13 -7.62 -2.40 16.67
N LYS A 14 -7.79 -3.31 15.68
CA LYS A 14 -8.80 -3.23 14.62
C LYS A 14 -8.82 -1.85 13.94
N PRO A 15 -7.69 -1.38 13.39
CA PRO A 15 -7.65 -0.10 12.71
C PRO A 15 -8.62 -0.09 11.53
N TYR A 16 -9.24 1.06 11.26
CA TYR A 16 -9.97 1.27 10.01
C TYR A 16 -8.98 1.50 8.87
N TYR A 17 -9.09 0.73 7.79
CA TYR A 17 -8.35 0.90 6.54
C TYR A 17 -9.05 0.20 5.39
N GLU A 18 -8.71 0.60 4.17
CA GLU A 18 -9.09 -0.10 2.94
C GLU A 18 -7.88 -0.85 2.38
N ALA A 19 -8.09 -2.02 1.78
CA ALA A 19 -7.03 -2.79 1.16
C ALA A 19 -6.99 -2.53 -0.34
N LEU A 20 -5.80 -2.27 -0.89
CA LEU A 20 -5.62 -2.16 -2.33
C LEU A 20 -5.20 -3.50 -2.93
N SER A 21 -6.05 -4.06 -3.78
CA SER A 21 -5.71 -5.13 -4.71
C SER A 21 -5.39 -4.52 -6.07
N TYR A 22 -4.22 -4.82 -6.62
CA TYR A 22 -3.81 -4.28 -7.91
C TYR A 22 -2.89 -5.27 -8.60
N ALA A 23 -2.98 -5.31 -9.94
CA ALA A 23 -2.07 -6.12 -10.73
C ALA A 23 -0.64 -5.59 -10.58
N TRP A 24 0.31 -6.50 -10.29
CA TRP A 24 1.73 -6.15 -10.27
C TRP A 24 2.15 -5.78 -11.69
N GLY A 25 2.54 -4.52 -11.89
CA GLY A 25 3.08 -4.02 -13.14
C GLY A 25 4.59 -4.26 -13.21
N ASP A 26 5.24 -3.59 -14.15
CA ASP A 26 6.69 -3.56 -14.24
C ASP A 26 7.28 -2.85 -13.01
N THR A 27 8.02 -3.61 -12.18
CA THR A 27 8.66 -3.09 -10.97
C THR A 27 9.91 -2.25 -11.26
N SER A 28 10.41 -2.25 -12.50
CA SER A 28 11.50 -1.38 -12.94
C SER A 28 11.01 0.01 -13.38
N ASP A 29 9.77 0.13 -13.85
CA ASP A 29 9.12 1.40 -14.20
C ASP A 29 8.54 2.05 -12.93
N THR A 30 9.37 2.86 -12.27
CA THR A 30 9.03 3.50 -10.99
C THR A 30 8.81 5.00 -11.10
N VAL A 31 7.96 5.54 -10.22
CA VAL A 31 7.62 6.95 -10.12
C VAL A 31 7.85 7.42 -8.68
N PRO A 32 8.44 8.60 -8.47
CA PRO A 32 8.67 9.11 -7.12
C PRO A 32 7.37 9.58 -6.46
N ILE A 33 7.19 9.22 -5.19
CA ILE A 33 6.18 9.75 -4.28
C ILE A 33 6.85 10.19 -2.97
N SER A 34 6.17 11.05 -2.21
CA SER A 34 6.65 11.47 -0.90
C SER A 34 6.00 10.62 0.18
N ILE A 35 6.80 9.94 1.00
CA ILE A 35 6.36 9.17 2.16
C ILE A 35 7.04 9.76 3.39
N ASN A 36 6.25 10.24 4.37
CA ASN A 36 6.77 10.93 5.57
C ASN A 36 7.78 12.04 5.23
N GLY A 37 7.51 12.83 4.17
CA GLY A 37 8.41 13.89 3.70
C GLY A 37 9.66 13.43 2.93
N THR A 38 9.90 12.12 2.80
CA THR A 38 11.05 11.56 2.06
C THR A 38 10.61 11.05 0.70
N TRP A 39 11.39 11.31 -0.35
CA TRP A 39 11.09 10.79 -1.68
C TRP A 39 11.44 9.31 -1.79
N SER A 40 10.47 8.51 -2.24
CA SER A 40 10.58 7.07 -2.45
C SER A 40 10.02 6.69 -3.82
N SER A 41 10.63 5.70 -4.47
CA SER A 41 10.15 5.17 -5.75
C SER A 41 9.15 4.05 -5.54
N VAL A 42 8.00 4.16 -6.20
CA VAL A 42 6.98 3.10 -6.26
C VAL A 42 6.71 2.70 -7.70
N ALA A 43 6.25 1.47 -7.91
CA ALA A 43 5.86 1.02 -9.24
C ALA A 43 4.73 1.91 -9.83
N LYS A 44 4.79 2.18 -11.14
CA LYS A 44 3.89 3.13 -11.81
C LYS A 44 2.41 2.76 -11.78
N ASN A 45 2.12 1.46 -11.77
CA ASN A 45 0.76 0.93 -11.54
C ASN A 45 0.22 1.35 -10.17
N LEU A 46 1.04 1.22 -9.11
CA LEU A 46 0.67 1.65 -7.77
C LEU A 46 0.47 3.17 -7.74
N PHE A 47 1.37 3.94 -8.35
CA PHE A 47 1.19 5.39 -8.47
C PHE A 47 -0.14 5.77 -9.13
N LYS A 48 -0.52 5.10 -10.22
CA LYS A 48 -1.80 5.34 -10.91
C LYS A 48 -3.00 4.98 -10.04
N ALA A 49 -2.93 3.87 -9.31
CA ALA A 49 -3.98 3.45 -8.38
C ALA A 49 -4.14 4.47 -7.25
N LEU A 50 -3.05 4.85 -6.57
CA LEU A 50 -3.05 5.88 -5.53
C LEU A 50 -3.64 7.20 -6.05
N LYS A 51 -3.32 7.59 -7.28
CA LYS A 51 -3.86 8.81 -7.89
C LYS A 51 -5.37 8.73 -8.17
N HIS A 52 -5.91 7.55 -8.50
CA HIS A 52 -7.35 7.36 -8.72
C HIS A 52 -8.13 7.28 -7.41
N ILE A 53 -7.52 6.67 -6.39
CA ILE A 53 -8.16 6.46 -5.09
C ILE A 53 -8.18 7.76 -4.29
N ARG A 54 -7.14 8.59 -4.42
CA ARG A 54 -7.02 9.84 -3.68
C ARG A 54 -8.27 10.71 -3.85
N ASP A 55 -8.85 11.05 -2.71
CA ASP A 55 -9.88 12.07 -2.60
C ASP A 55 -9.24 13.41 -2.19
N ASP A 56 -9.76 14.52 -2.70
CA ASP A 56 -9.20 15.85 -2.42
C ASP A 56 -9.69 16.44 -1.08
N PHE A 57 -10.68 15.81 -0.43
CA PHE A 57 -11.33 16.28 0.80
C PHE A 57 -11.13 15.34 2.00
N ILE A 58 -10.85 14.06 1.76
CA ILE A 58 -10.76 13.04 2.82
C ILE A 58 -9.45 12.26 2.71
N ASP A 59 -8.75 12.13 3.84
CA ASP A 59 -7.60 11.24 3.96
C ASP A 59 -8.04 9.77 3.96
N ILE A 60 -7.51 9.00 3.02
CA ILE A 60 -7.82 7.57 2.87
C ILE A 60 -6.67 6.75 3.47
N ARG A 61 -6.99 5.93 4.47
CA ARG A 61 -6.04 4.96 5.03
C ARG A 61 -6.06 3.69 4.20
N LEU A 62 -4.99 3.48 3.45
CA LEU A 62 -4.85 2.36 2.52
C LEU A 62 -3.75 1.41 2.98
N TRP A 63 -4.06 0.12 3.02
CA TRP A 63 -3.05 -0.93 3.11
C TRP A 63 -2.57 -1.29 1.71
N VAL A 64 -1.25 -1.32 1.53
CA VAL A 64 -0.58 -1.66 0.29
C VAL A 64 0.50 -2.69 0.54
N ASN A 65 0.63 -3.67 -0.35
CA ASN A 65 1.68 -4.68 -0.22
C ASN A 65 3.07 -4.04 -0.32
N THR A 66 3.91 -4.32 0.69
CA THR A 66 5.25 -3.75 0.87
C THR A 66 6.22 -4.08 -0.25
N ARG A 67 5.99 -5.14 -1.05
CA ARG A 67 6.86 -5.49 -2.19
C ARG A 67 6.97 -4.42 -3.28
N CYS A 68 6.06 -3.46 -3.32
CA CYS A 68 6.03 -2.42 -4.36
C CYS A 68 6.53 -1.05 -3.89
N ILE A 69 6.84 -0.93 -2.60
CA ILE A 69 7.66 0.14 -2.05
C ILE A 69 9.04 -0.51 -2.03
N ASN A 70 10.01 0.01 -2.77
CA ASN A 70 11.30 -0.64 -3.02
C ASN A 70 12.15 -0.74 -1.72
N GLN A 71 11.70 -1.56 -0.77
CA GLN A 71 12.26 -1.84 0.53
C GLN A 71 12.87 -3.24 0.44
N ASP A 72 14.16 -3.31 0.73
CA ASP A 72 15.09 -4.42 0.51
C ASP A 72 14.82 -5.64 1.43
N ASN A 73 13.55 -5.99 1.62
CA ASN A 73 13.12 -7.04 2.53
C ASN A 73 12.75 -8.31 1.76
N ASP A 74 13.78 -9.12 1.61
CA ASP A 74 13.71 -10.48 1.09
C ASP A 74 13.06 -11.41 2.14
N THR A 75 11.73 -11.35 2.27
CA THR A 75 10.98 -12.16 3.25
C THR A 75 10.20 -13.31 2.61
N LYS A 76 10.25 -14.47 3.28
CA LYS A 76 9.70 -15.76 2.89
C LYS A 76 8.22 -15.66 2.48
N LYS A 77 7.94 -15.90 1.19
CA LYS A 77 6.61 -15.82 0.56
C LYS A 77 5.50 -16.58 1.32
N SER A 78 5.80 -17.72 1.94
CA SER A 78 4.79 -18.61 2.53
C SER A 78 4.17 -18.04 3.82
N GLU A 79 4.94 -17.35 4.64
CA GLU A 79 4.45 -16.73 5.90
C GLU A 79 3.63 -15.47 5.60
N GLN A 80 4.00 -14.72 4.56
CA GLN A 80 3.26 -13.54 4.11
C GLN A 80 1.85 -13.88 3.58
N VAL A 81 1.66 -15.02 2.90
CA VAL A 81 0.36 -15.39 2.32
C VAL A 81 -0.72 -15.57 3.39
N GLY A 82 -0.37 -16.15 4.55
CA GLY A 82 -1.31 -16.28 5.68
C GLY A 82 -1.75 -14.92 6.23
N GLN A 83 -0.80 -13.99 6.40
CA GLN A 83 -1.09 -12.65 6.91
C GLN A 83 -1.89 -11.80 5.91
N ILE A 84 -1.65 -11.96 4.61
CA ILE A 84 -2.38 -11.25 3.56
C ILE A 84 -3.88 -11.57 3.64
N ARG A 85 -4.27 -12.85 3.76
CA ARG A 85 -5.69 -13.23 3.86
C ARG A 85 -6.38 -12.50 4.99
N ASP A 86 -5.74 -12.47 6.14
CA ASP A 86 -6.25 -11.86 7.36
C ASP A 86 -6.36 -10.33 7.23
N ILE A 87 -5.40 -9.68 6.58
CA ILE A 87 -5.43 -8.24 6.30
C ILE A 87 -6.60 -7.90 5.37
N TYR A 88 -6.76 -8.61 4.25
CA TYR A 88 -7.89 -8.34 3.36
C TYR A 88 -9.24 -8.65 4.02
N SER A 89 -9.31 -9.64 4.91
CA SER A 89 -10.53 -9.98 5.65
C SER A 89 -10.91 -8.94 6.69
N ASP A 90 -9.94 -8.23 7.26
CA ASP A 90 -10.17 -7.20 8.29
C ASP A 90 -10.35 -5.80 7.71
N ALA A 91 -10.02 -5.60 6.42
CA ALA A 91 -10.18 -4.33 5.73
C ALA A 91 -11.67 -3.95 5.63
N ALA A 92 -11.96 -2.66 5.77
CA ALA A 92 -13.32 -2.13 5.64
C ALA A 92 -13.87 -2.34 4.22
N ASN A 93 -13.02 -2.15 3.22
CA ASN A 93 -13.28 -2.43 1.81
C ASN A 93 -12.02 -2.91 1.12
N THR A 94 -12.20 -3.59 -0.02
CA THR A 94 -11.11 -3.90 -0.94
C THR A 94 -11.34 -3.16 -2.25
N ILE A 95 -10.37 -2.33 -2.64
CA ILE A 95 -10.34 -1.63 -3.92
C ILE A 95 -9.60 -2.54 -4.92
N VAL A 96 -10.14 -2.69 -6.13
CA VAL A 96 -9.61 -3.56 -7.21
C VAL A 96 -9.27 -2.79 -8.47
#